data_AF-A0AA90UTZ1-F1
#
_entry.id   AF-A0AA90UTZ1-F1
#
_cell.length_a   1.000
_cell.length_b   1.000
_cell.length_c   1.000
_cell.angle_alpha   90.00
_cell.angle_beta   90.00
_cell.angle_gamma   90.00
#
_symmetry.space_group_name_H-M   'P 1'
#
loop_
_entity.id
_entity.type
_entity.pdbx_description
1 polymer ?
#
loop_
_entity_poly.entity_id
_entity_poly.type
_entity_poly.pdbx_seq_one_letter_code
_entity_poly.pdbx_strand_id
1 'polypeptide(L)' 'MAEIVVHKLYEEKERQYIIDAYENFGKKTARKWKEELKKIQNFLKKYPEGKPPFLGAPKFSYLLRGANFMRNFKLVYYYQ' A
#
# COMPACT_ATOMS: atom_id res chain seq x y z
N MET A 1 -17.61 3.57 6.57
CA MET A 1 -16.40 3.28 5.75
C MET A 1 -15.28 4.14 6.30
N ALA A 2 -14.09 3.58 6.48
CA ALA A 2 -12.94 4.34 6.94
C ALA A 2 -12.48 5.34 5.86
N GLU A 3 -12.06 6.52 6.31
CA GLU A 3 -11.37 7.48 5.46
C GLU A 3 -9.91 7.04 5.28
N ILE A 4 -9.38 7.16 4.07
CA ILE A 4 -7.96 6.91 3.81
C ILE A 4 -7.27 8.26 3.71
N VAL A 5 -6.43 8.55 4.70
CA VAL A 5 -5.47 9.65 4.66
C VAL A 5 -4.15 9.11 4.14
N VAL A 6 -3.66 9.70 3.06
CA VAL A 6 -2.43 9.28 2.40
C VAL A 6 -1.27 10.15 2.88
N HIS A 7 -0.20 9.52 3.36
CA HIS A 7 1.01 10.24 3.75
C HIS A 7 1.79 10.69 2.50
N LYS A 8 2.39 11.88 2.50
CA LYS A 8 3.16 12.41 1.36
C LYS A 8 4.24 11.45 0.85
N LEU A 9 4.98 10.82 1.77
CA LEU A 9 5.98 9.79 1.43
C LEU A 9 5.39 8.62 0.64
N TYR A 10 4.15 8.23 0.93
CA TYR A 10 3.48 7.18 0.18
C TYR A 10 3.19 7.62 -1.25
N GLU A 11 2.72 8.85 -1.48
CA GLU A 11 2.44 9.35 -2.84
C GLU A 11 3.70 9.40 -3.70
N GLU A 12 4.80 9.87 -3.11
CA GLU A 12 6.11 9.92 -3.78
C GLU A 12 6.60 8.51 -4.16
N LYS A 13 6.50 7.55 -3.23
CA LYS A 13 6.91 6.16 -3.46
C LYS A 13 6.00 5.41 -4.41
N GLU A 14 4.69 5.60 -4.33
CA GLU A 14 3.74 5.02 -5.30
C GLU A 14 4.07 5.50 -6.70
N ARG A 15 4.24 6.82 -6.88
CA ARG A 15 4.56 7.39 -8.19
C ARG A 15 5.88 6.83 -8.73
N GLN A 16 6.93 6.79 -7.91
CA GLN A 16 8.23 6.23 -8.28
C GLN A 16 8.08 4.78 -8.75
N TYR A 17 7.48 3.91 -7.95
CA TYR A 17 7.38 2.48 -8.28
C TYR A 17 6.48 2.20 -9.50
N ILE A 18 5.46 3.03 -9.74
CA ILE A 18 4.64 2.90 -10.96
C ILE A 18 5.43 3.31 -12.21
N ILE A 19 6.26 4.34 -12.13
CA ILE A 19 7.15 4.75 -13.23
C ILE A 19 8.17 3.63 -13.48
N ASP A 20 8.83 3.15 -12.43
CA ASP A 20 9.79 2.04 -12.53
C ASP A 20 9.14 0.80 -13.13
N ALA A 21 7.90 0.48 -12.74
CA ALA A 21 7.17 -0.66 -13.30
C ALA A 21 6.83 -0.49 -14.78
N TYR A 22 6.57 0.75 -15.20
CA TYR A 22 6.32 1.07 -16.61
C TYR A 22 7.59 0.94 -17.44
N GLU A 23 8.70 1.50 -16.95
CA GLU A 23 9.98 1.49 -17.66
C GLU A 23 10.58 0.08 -17.76
N ASN A 24 10.52 -0.71 -16.70
CA ASN A 24 11.16 -2.03 -16.66
C ASN A 24 10.27 -3.17 -17.16
N PHE A 25 8.93 -3.06 -17.01
CA PHE A 25 8.00 -4.16 -17.31
C PHE A 25 6.83 -3.78 -18.22
N GLY A 26 6.79 -2.53 -18.69
CA GLY A 26 5.81 -2.04 -19.64
C GLY A 26 4.45 -1.65 -19.05
N LYS A 27 3.64 -1.03 -19.92
CA LYS A 27 2.33 -0.44 -19.60
C LYS A 27 1.36 -1.40 -18.90
N LYS A 28 1.32 -2.66 -19.35
CA LYS A 28 0.38 -3.67 -18.82
C LYS A 28 0.67 -3.94 -17.34
N THR A 29 1.96 -4.05 -16.99
CA THR A 29 2.41 -4.31 -15.62
C THR A 29 2.10 -3.13 -14.72
N ALA A 30 2.51 -1.91 -15.10
CA ALA A 30 2.20 -0.70 -14.35
C ALA A 30 0.69 -0.50 -14.12
N ARG A 31 -0.15 -0.79 -15.12
CA ARG A 31 -1.61 -0.74 -14.96
C ARG A 31 -2.12 -1.74 -13.93
N LYS A 32 -1.66 -2.99 -14.00
CA LYS A 32 -2.04 -4.04 -13.04
C LYS A 32 -1.69 -3.64 -11.60
N TRP A 33 -0.53 -3.00 -11.40
CA TRP A 33 -0.09 -2.54 -10.09
C TRP A 33 -1.05 -1.48 -9.52
N LYS A 34 -1.42 -0.48 -10.32
CA LYS A 34 -2.43 0.52 -9.92
C LYS A 34 -3.77 -0.12 -9.54
N GLU A 35 -4.23 -1.10 -10.32
CA GLU A 35 -5.50 -1.80 -10.06
C GLU A 35 -5.45 -2.60 -8.75
N GLU A 36 -4.35 -3.31 -8.48
CA GLU A 36 -4.16 -4.04 -7.23
C GLU A 36 -4.05 -3.10 -6.01
N LEU A 37 -3.36 -1.95 -6.12
CA LEU A 37 -3.34 -0.93 -5.05
C LEU A 37 -4.74 -0.41 -4.74
N LYS A 38 -5.53 -0.10 -5.78
CA LYS A 38 -6.92 0.35 -5.62
C LYS A 38 -7.79 -0.71 -4.93
N LYS A 39 -7.58 -2.00 -5.23
CA LYS A 39 -8.26 -3.10 -4.53
C LYS A 39 -7.91 -3.14 -3.05
N ILE A 40 -6.64 -2.96 -2.70
CA ILE A 40 -6.20 -2.92 -1.30
C ILE A 40 -6.81 -1.71 -0.59
N GLN A 41 -6.76 -0.51 -1.18
CA GLN A 41 -7.38 0.68 -0.60
C GLN A 41 -8.89 0.50 -0.38
N ASN A 42 -9.62 -0.04 -1.37
CA ASN A 42 -11.04 -0.32 -1.23
C ASN A 42 -11.34 -1.36 -0.14
N PHE A 43 -10.48 -2.37 0.02
CA PHE A 43 -10.57 -3.32 1.12
C PHE A 43 -10.36 -2.62 2.47
N LEU A 44 -9.32 -1.78 2.60
CA LEU A 44 -9.00 -1.07 3.84
C LEU A 44 -10.08 -0.06 4.25
N LYS A 45 -10.79 0.55 3.30
CA LYS A 45 -11.97 1.40 3.58
C LYS A 45 -13.11 0.62 4.26
N LYS A 46 -13.18 -0.69 4.04
CA LYS A 46 -14.23 -1.56 4.58
C LYS A 46 -13.77 -2.33 5.82
N TYR A 47 -12.51 -2.78 5.83
CA TYR A 47 -11.91 -3.64 6.85
C TYR A 47 -10.49 -3.16 7.20
N PRO A 48 -10.34 -2.02 7.89
CA PRO A 48 -9.02 -1.47 8.23
C PRO A 48 -8.18 -2.42 9.11
N GLU A 49 -8.80 -3.24 9.93
CA GLU A 49 -8.18 -4.25 10.79
C GLU A 49 -7.84 -5.56 10.06
N GLY A 50 -8.28 -5.72 8.80
CA GLY A 50 -8.24 -7.00 8.07
C GLY A 50 -6.85 -7.45 7.60
N LYS A 51 -5.78 -6.69 7.86
CA LYS A 51 -4.39 -7.09 7.55
C LYS A 51 -3.58 -7.32 8.82
N PRO A 52 -2.61 -8.25 8.80
CA PRO A 52 -1.84 -8.58 9.99
C PRO A 52 -0.95 -7.43 10.46
N PRO A 53 -0.55 -7.43 11.75
CA PRO A 53 0.46 -6.51 12.28
C PRO A 53 1.75 -6.52 11.46
N PHE A 54 2.36 -5.34 11.30
CA PHE A 54 3.67 -5.20 10.69
C PHE A 54 4.74 -5.05 11.77
N LEU A 55 5.53 -6.11 11.96
CA LEU A 55 6.56 -6.21 13.00
C LEU A 55 7.95 -5.75 12.53
N GLY A 56 8.08 -5.30 11.27
CA GLY A 56 9.36 -4.92 10.67
C GLY A 56 9.77 -3.46 10.91
N ALA A 57 9.08 -2.74 11.79
CA ALA A 57 9.32 -1.33 12.06
C ALA A 57 9.68 -1.08 13.54
N PRO A 58 10.32 0.05 13.87
CA PRO A 58 10.48 0.51 15.25
C PRO A 58 9.12 0.56 15.99
N LYS A 59 9.13 0.53 17.32
CA LYS A 59 7.90 0.68 18.11
C LYS A 59 7.30 2.08 17.91
N PHE A 60 6.09 2.13 17.34
CA PHE A 60 5.27 3.33 17.27
C PHE A 60 4.21 3.31 18.39
N SER A 61 3.62 4.47 18.69
CA SER A 61 2.49 4.58 19.63
C SER A 61 1.20 3.92 19.12
N TYR A 62 1.17 3.51 17.84
CA TYR A 62 0.05 2.84 17.19
C TYR A 62 0.52 1.54 16.52
N LEU A 63 -0.40 0.59 16.37
CA LEU A 63 -0.12 -0.71 15.76
C LEU A 63 -0.08 -0.58 14.23
N LEU A 64 1.12 -0.65 13.67
CA LEU A 64 1.31 -0.76 12.23
C LEU A 64 0.81 -2.10 11.71
N ARG A 65 0.26 -2.09 10.50
CA ARG A 65 -0.23 -3.25 9.76
C ARG A 65 0.35 -3.28 8.36
N GLY A 66 0.43 -4.47 7.78
CA GLY A 66 1.09 -4.71 6.49
C GLY A 66 0.22 -5.47 5.51
N ALA A 67 0.02 -4.95 4.31
CA ALA A 67 -0.58 -5.67 3.19
C ALA A 67 0.48 -5.99 2.14
N ASN A 68 0.69 -7.28 1.86
CA ASN A 68 1.56 -7.70 0.77
C ASN A 68 0.92 -7.35 -0.58
N PHE A 69 1.74 -6.87 -1.49
CA PHE A 69 1.36 -6.44 -2.83
C PHE A 69 2.48 -6.82 -3.81
N MET A 70 2.13 -7.20 -5.04
CA MET A 70 3.10 -7.44 -6.11
C MET A 70 4.30 -8.33 -5.73
N ARG A 71 4.04 -9.40 -4.96
CA ARG A 71 5.00 -10.39 -4.39
C ARG A 71 6.07 -9.83 -3.44
N ASN A 72 6.64 -8.66 -3.72
CA ASN A 72 7.82 -8.12 -3.05
C ASN A 72 7.57 -6.79 -2.34
N PHE A 73 6.38 -6.19 -2.48
CA PHE A 73 6.04 -4.93 -1.86
C PHE A 73 5.14 -5.14 -0.65
N LYS A 74 5.28 -4.24 0.32
CA LYS A 74 4.42 -4.21 1.50
C LYS A 74 3.88 -2.80 1.70
N LEU A 75 2.56 -2.67 1.66
CA LEU A 75 1.87 -1.45 2.06
C LEU A 75 1.79 -1.44 3.59
N VAL A 76 2.41 -0.44 4.21
CA VAL A 76 2.37 -0.24 5.67
C VAL A 76 1.38 0.87 6.00
N TYR A 77 0.50 0.63 6.96
CA TYR A 77 -0.53 1.58 7.37
C TYR A 77 -0.89 1.40 8.84
N TYR A 78 -1.64 2.34 9.40
CA TYR A 78 -2.32 2.23 10.69
C TYR A 78 -3.73 2.82 10.56
N TYR A 79 -4.58 2.55 11.55
CA TYR A 79 -5.89 3.19 11.68
C TYR A 79 -6.04 3.71 13.11
N GLN A 80 -6.88 4.73 13.29
CA GLN A 80 -7.27 5.32 14.57
C GLN A 80 -8.79 5.35 14.65
#